data_AF-A0A067R567-F1
#
_entry.id   AF-A0A067R567-F1
#
_cell.length_a   1.000
_cell.length_b   1.000
_cell.length_c   1.000
_cell.angle_alpha   90.00
_cell.angle_beta   90.00
_cell.angle_gamma   90.00
#
_symmetry.space_group_name_H-M   'P 1'
#
loop_
_entity.id
_entity.type
_entity.pdbx_description
1 polymer ?
#
loop_
_entity_poly.entity_id
_entity_poly.type
_entity_poly.pdbx_seq_one_letter_code
_entity_poly.pdbx_strand_id
1 'polypeptide(L)'
;MGNVMAASQAPSGLSPPPSMPPPPPPTFGFPPNFIKVEDSGSETPTSSSVSDQHQSQKNGLENPGSMEELHKMCKDVFPLIFEGAKLIINKGLSSHFRVSHTITMSSVTPSGYRFGATYVGTKQMSPSEAFPVLLGDIDPSGNLNAHIVHQIGQRVKAKYVTQIQNSKFVAAQFGTEYKGDDCTLSLTAENVDIINESGIFVAHYLQAITPSVALGAELAYQYGPSVPGREIAILSAAARYSGSHSIVSGTLGGAGLHICYYQRASEQLQLGVELETNFRTQESLASLGYQVDLPKADLCFRGMVNSNGTVGAVLEKKLQPLPFSFELSGTLNHSKNQFRLGCGITIA
;
A
#
# COMPACT_ATOMS: atom_id res chain seq x y z
N MET A 1 3.78 68.28 -2.51
CA MET A 1 2.64 67.74 -3.29
C MET A 1 2.58 66.25 -3.04
N GLY A 2 1.89 65.82 -1.98
CA GLY A 2 1.63 64.42 -1.69
C GLY A 2 0.14 64.20 -1.81
N ASN A 3 -0.30 63.39 -2.77
CA ASN A 3 -1.71 63.08 -2.94
C ASN A 3 -2.04 61.73 -2.31
N VAL A 4 -2.94 61.85 -1.34
CA VAL A 4 -3.72 60.86 -0.63
C VAL A 4 -4.72 60.21 -1.62
N MET A 5 -4.86 58.89 -1.59
CA MET A 5 -6.02 58.19 -2.17
C MET A 5 -6.53 57.14 -1.19
N ALA A 6 -7.65 57.53 -0.58
CA ALA A 6 -8.79 56.79 -0.04
C ALA A 6 -8.64 55.28 0.28
N ALA A 7 -8.84 54.99 1.56
CA ALA A 7 -9.32 53.71 2.05
C ALA A 7 -10.82 53.56 1.76
N SER A 8 -11.22 52.40 1.24
CA SER A 8 -12.58 51.87 1.38
C SER A 8 -12.50 50.49 2.04
N GLN A 9 -13.09 50.39 3.23
CA GLN A 9 -13.25 49.13 3.97
C GLN A 9 -14.34 48.28 3.31
N ALA A 10 -14.09 46.98 3.17
CA ALA A 10 -15.10 45.95 2.94
C ALA A 10 -15.30 45.13 4.23
N PRO A 11 -16.51 44.62 4.50
CA PRO A 11 -16.91 44.17 5.82
C PRO A 11 -16.27 42.83 6.20
N SER A 12 -15.94 42.73 7.48
CA SER A 12 -15.45 41.54 8.17
C SER A 12 -16.53 40.45 8.25
N GLY A 13 -16.16 39.23 7.88
CA GLY A 13 -16.89 38.02 8.28
C GLY A 13 -16.98 36.99 7.17
N LEU A 14 -16.00 36.08 7.11
CA LEU A 14 -16.12 34.64 6.79
C LEU A 14 -14.68 34.09 6.74
N SER A 15 -14.27 33.43 7.82
CA SER A 15 -13.01 32.69 7.91
C SER A 15 -13.02 31.53 6.92
N PRO A 16 -11.90 31.23 6.23
CA PRO A 16 -11.79 30.03 5.40
C PRO A 16 -11.90 28.77 6.28
N PRO A 17 -12.51 27.67 5.80
CA PRO A 17 -12.63 26.44 6.57
C PRO A 17 -11.23 25.86 6.87
N PRO A 18 -11.03 25.23 8.04
CA PRO A 18 -9.76 24.63 8.39
C PRO A 18 -9.40 23.52 7.38
N SER A 19 -8.18 23.61 6.83
CA SER A 19 -7.59 22.58 5.98
C SER A 19 -7.48 21.27 6.77
N MET A 20 -8.16 20.22 6.31
CA MET A 20 -7.98 18.88 6.86
C MET A 20 -6.50 18.45 6.73
N PRO A 21 -5.97 17.67 7.69
CA PRO A 21 -4.66 17.05 7.53
C PRO A 21 -4.67 16.15 6.28
N PRO A 22 -3.54 16.08 5.56
CA PRO A 22 -3.44 15.26 4.35
C PRO A 22 -3.71 13.78 4.69
N PRO A 23 -4.27 13.00 3.75
CA PRO A 23 -4.46 11.57 3.93
C PRO A 23 -3.10 10.89 4.23
N PRO A 24 -3.09 9.80 5.01
CA PRO A 24 -1.88 9.06 5.29
C PRO A 24 -1.22 8.64 3.97
N PRO A 25 0.12 8.72 3.86
CA PRO A 25 0.81 8.32 2.65
C PRO A 25 0.46 6.87 2.32
N PRO A 26 0.33 6.51 1.03
CA PRO A 26 0.12 5.13 0.63
C PRO A 26 1.25 4.29 1.24
N THR A 27 0.87 3.31 2.05
CA THR A 27 1.77 2.24 2.49
C THR A 27 2.51 1.74 1.27
N PHE A 28 3.84 1.87 1.25
CA PHE A 28 4.69 1.29 0.21
C PHE A 28 4.32 -0.20 0.09
N GLY A 29 3.61 -0.54 -0.98
CA GLY A 29 3.44 -1.92 -1.41
C GLY A 29 4.81 -2.47 -1.75
N PHE A 30 5.29 -3.42 -0.96
CA PHE A 30 6.54 -4.10 -1.25
C PHE A 30 6.33 -5.05 -2.44
N PRO A 31 7.21 -5.05 -3.45
CA PRO A 31 7.07 -5.91 -4.61
C PRO A 31 7.23 -7.41 -4.23
N PRO A 32 6.51 -8.33 -4.90
CA PRO A 32 6.42 -9.75 -4.55
C PRO A 32 7.71 -10.58 -4.75
N ASN A 33 8.81 -9.97 -5.20
CA ASN A 33 10.04 -10.70 -5.58
C ASN A 33 11.04 -10.93 -4.43
N PHE A 34 10.67 -10.66 -3.18
CA PHE A 34 11.59 -10.77 -2.03
C PHE A 34 11.63 -12.15 -1.34
N ILE A 35 10.88 -13.15 -1.83
CA ILE A 35 10.93 -14.52 -1.31
C ILE A 35 11.04 -15.51 -2.48
N LYS A 36 12.26 -15.76 -2.94
CA LYS A 36 12.60 -16.97 -3.69
C LYS A 36 13.85 -17.56 -3.05
N VAL A 37 13.67 -18.66 -2.33
CA VAL A 37 14.76 -19.53 -1.90
C VAL A 37 14.84 -20.65 -2.93
N GLU A 38 15.90 -20.69 -3.72
CA GLU A 38 16.28 -21.84 -4.53
C GLU A 38 16.98 -22.86 -3.62
N ASP A 39 16.53 -24.12 -3.66
CA ASP A 39 17.46 -25.26 -3.65
C ASP A 39 16.90 -26.47 -4.40
N SER A 40 17.84 -27.27 -4.88
CA SER A 40 17.78 -28.32 -5.90
C SER A 40 17.68 -29.72 -5.29
N GLY A 41 17.12 -30.69 -6.03
CA GLY A 41 17.51 -32.12 -5.91
C GLY A 41 16.48 -33.17 -5.43
N SER A 42 15.94 -33.91 -6.42
CA SER A 42 15.61 -35.36 -6.50
C SER A 42 14.65 -36.10 -5.51
N GLU A 43 13.54 -36.59 -6.11
CA GLU A 43 12.95 -37.96 -6.10
C GLU A 43 12.11 -38.53 -4.90
N THR A 44 10.77 -38.39 -5.04
CA THR A 44 9.67 -39.41 -5.05
C THR A 44 9.45 -40.41 -3.85
N PRO A 45 8.32 -41.16 -3.77
CA PRO A 45 7.12 -40.75 -3.02
C PRO A 45 6.65 -41.82 -2.00
N THR A 46 6.09 -41.44 -0.84
CA THR A 46 5.24 -42.40 -0.10
C THR A 46 4.07 -41.72 0.62
N SER A 47 2.89 -42.16 0.22
CA SER A 47 1.57 -41.94 0.80
C SER A 47 1.49 -42.38 2.26
N SER A 48 0.85 -41.56 3.11
CA SER A 48 -0.33 -41.92 3.92
C SER A 48 -0.42 -41.09 5.20
N SER A 49 -1.43 -40.23 5.31
CA SER A 49 -2.39 -40.23 6.45
C SER A 49 -3.35 -39.05 6.30
N VAL A 50 -4.42 -39.33 5.55
CA VAL A 50 -5.65 -38.57 5.40
C VAL A 50 -6.41 -38.63 6.71
N SER A 51 -6.46 -37.54 7.50
CA SER A 51 -7.42 -37.48 8.62
C SER A 51 -7.65 -36.11 9.28
N ASP A 52 -7.34 -34.96 8.64
CA ASP A 52 -7.68 -33.63 9.21
C ASP A 52 -8.18 -32.61 8.17
N GLN A 53 -8.83 -33.06 7.09
CA GLN A 53 -9.45 -32.17 6.07
C GLN A 53 -10.98 -32.24 6.01
N HIS A 54 -11.65 -32.87 6.97
CA HIS A 54 -13.06 -33.24 6.85
C HIS A 54 -14.07 -32.34 7.57
N GLN A 55 -13.80 -31.03 7.74
CA GLN A 55 -14.82 -30.10 8.29
C GLN A 55 -15.01 -28.76 7.58
N SER A 56 -14.08 -28.32 6.72
CA SER A 56 -14.23 -27.06 5.94
C SER A 56 -14.71 -27.28 4.50
N GLN A 57 -15.10 -28.50 4.13
CA GLN A 57 -15.58 -28.88 2.80
C GLN A 57 -17.12 -28.90 2.68
N LYS A 58 -17.84 -28.11 3.47
CA LYS A 58 -19.31 -28.02 3.33
C LYS A 58 -19.77 -26.99 2.30
N ASN A 59 -18.99 -25.96 1.98
CA ASN A 59 -19.40 -24.90 1.04
C ASN A 59 -18.42 -24.59 -0.11
N GLY A 60 -17.20 -25.14 -0.15
CA GLY A 60 -16.23 -24.85 -1.23
C GLY A 60 -15.84 -23.37 -1.36
N LEU A 61 -16.05 -22.58 -0.30
CA LEU A 61 -15.71 -21.17 -0.24
C LEU A 61 -14.29 -21.05 0.32
N GLU A 62 -13.40 -20.41 -0.43
CA GLU A 62 -12.06 -20.07 0.05
C GLU A 62 -12.08 -18.68 0.70
N ASN A 63 -11.20 -18.46 1.67
CA ASN A 63 -11.09 -17.18 2.34
C ASN A 63 -10.74 -16.07 1.33
N PRO A 64 -11.52 -14.97 1.26
CA PRO A 64 -11.37 -13.92 0.25
C PRO A 64 -10.15 -12.99 0.45
N GLY A 65 -9.39 -13.17 1.53
CA GLY A 65 -8.28 -12.29 1.92
C GLY A 65 -8.73 -11.15 2.83
N SER A 66 -7.84 -10.18 3.05
CA SER A 66 -8.16 -8.99 3.84
C SER A 66 -8.72 -7.87 2.97
N MET A 67 -9.45 -6.94 3.60
CA MET A 67 -9.97 -5.76 2.92
C MET A 67 -8.83 -4.82 2.43
N GLU A 68 -7.69 -4.78 3.14
CA GLU A 68 -6.48 -4.05 2.70
C GLU A 68 -5.95 -4.60 1.37
N GLU A 69 -6.09 -5.90 1.13
CA GLU A 69 -5.64 -6.57 -0.09
C GLU A 69 -6.62 -6.43 -1.26
N LEU A 70 -7.82 -5.88 -1.04
CA LEU A 70 -8.88 -5.79 -2.05
C LEU A 70 -8.41 -5.07 -3.31
N HIS A 71 -7.75 -3.91 -3.15
CA HIS A 71 -7.25 -3.09 -4.25
C HIS A 71 -5.77 -3.33 -4.55
N LYS A 72 -5.09 -4.15 -3.74
CA LYS A 72 -3.63 -4.35 -3.82
C LYS A 72 -3.20 -4.91 -5.17
N MET A 73 -3.92 -5.90 -5.70
CA MET A 73 -3.60 -6.50 -7.00
C MET A 73 -3.67 -5.49 -8.16
N CYS A 74 -4.60 -4.54 -8.11
CA CYS A 74 -4.68 -3.48 -9.11
C CYS A 74 -3.54 -2.46 -8.91
N LYS A 75 -3.34 -2.00 -7.67
CA LYS A 75 -2.30 -1.02 -7.30
C LYS A 75 -0.89 -1.51 -7.60
N ASP A 76 -0.63 -2.81 -7.44
CA ASP A 76 0.68 -3.41 -7.71
C ASP A 76 1.06 -3.39 -9.20
N VAL A 77 0.11 -3.25 -10.13
CA VAL A 77 0.38 -3.10 -11.58
C VAL A 77 0.88 -1.69 -11.92
N PHE A 78 0.45 -0.68 -11.15
CA PHE A 78 0.84 0.70 -11.41
C PHE A 78 2.33 0.94 -11.10
N PRO A 79 2.99 1.83 -11.86
CA PRO A 79 4.38 2.20 -11.61
C PRO A 79 4.51 3.08 -10.38
N LEU A 80 5.48 2.76 -9.51
CA LEU A 80 5.91 3.64 -8.43
C LEU A 80 6.86 4.70 -8.97
N ILE A 81 6.29 5.78 -9.50
CA ILE A 81 7.07 6.88 -10.06
C ILE A 81 7.85 7.58 -8.95
N PHE A 82 9.13 7.81 -9.21
CA PHE A 82 9.98 8.70 -8.43
C PHE A 82 10.71 9.70 -9.34
N GLU A 83 11.25 10.75 -8.73
CA GLU A 83 12.00 11.82 -9.39
C GLU A 83 13.37 11.97 -8.74
N GLY A 84 14.38 12.28 -9.55
CA GLY A 84 15.75 12.47 -9.12
C GLY A 84 16.55 11.17 -9.04
N ALA A 85 17.66 11.18 -8.31
CA ALA A 85 18.51 10.00 -8.17
C ALA A 85 18.16 9.24 -6.89
N LYS A 86 18.03 7.91 -6.98
CA LYS A 86 17.83 7.02 -5.83
C LYS A 86 18.90 5.94 -5.82
N LEU A 87 19.60 5.77 -4.70
CA LEU A 87 20.55 4.68 -4.51
C LEU A 87 20.09 3.84 -3.33
N ILE A 88 19.76 2.58 -3.57
CA ILE A 88 19.37 1.63 -2.52
C ILE A 88 20.46 0.58 -2.44
N ILE A 89 21.04 0.40 -1.27
CA ILE A 89 22.02 -0.66 -1.00
C ILE A 89 21.43 -1.57 0.04
N ASN A 90 21.00 -2.75 -0.38
CA ASN A 90 20.52 -3.81 0.48
C ASN A 90 21.67 -4.78 0.73
N LYS A 91 21.94 -5.08 2.00
CA LYS A 91 22.94 -6.04 2.41
C LYS A 91 22.30 -7.05 3.37
N GLY A 92 22.20 -8.29 2.92
CA GLY A 92 21.87 -9.41 3.80
C GLY A 92 23.05 -9.76 4.69
N LEU A 93 22.93 -9.55 6.01
CA LEU A 93 23.94 -10.01 6.96
C LEU A 93 23.67 -11.45 7.40
N SER A 94 22.40 -11.86 7.41
CA SER A 94 21.96 -13.24 7.61
C SER A 94 20.62 -13.49 6.90
N SER A 95 20.15 -14.75 6.89
CA SER A 95 18.80 -15.08 6.37
C SER A 95 17.69 -14.28 7.06
N HIS A 96 17.87 -14.01 8.36
CA HIS A 96 16.92 -13.32 9.22
C HIS A 96 17.14 -11.80 9.27
N PHE A 97 18.32 -11.30 8.94
CA PHE A 97 18.67 -9.89 9.14
C PHE A 97 19.21 -9.26 7.86
N ARG A 98 18.48 -8.27 7.36
CA ARG A 98 18.83 -7.47 6.19
C ARG A 98 18.93 -6.01 6.59
N VAL A 99 19.96 -5.34 6.08
CA VAL A 99 20.18 -3.91 6.26
C VAL A 99 20.01 -3.22 4.92
N SER A 100 19.39 -2.05 4.89
CA SER A 100 19.17 -1.24 3.70
C SER A 100 19.68 0.18 3.92
N HIS A 101 20.39 0.72 2.94
CA HIS A 101 20.78 2.11 2.90
C HIS A 101 20.11 2.76 1.70
N THR A 102 19.19 3.68 1.92
CA THR A 102 18.52 4.42 0.86
C THR A 102 19.02 5.85 0.84
N ILE A 103 19.60 6.28 -0.26
CA ILE A 103 19.94 7.68 -0.52
C ILE A 103 18.96 8.17 -1.58
N THR A 104 18.15 9.15 -1.23
CA THR A 104 17.22 9.80 -2.17
C THR A 104 17.72 11.22 -2.42
N MET A 105 17.89 11.57 -3.68
CA MET A 105 18.29 12.89 -4.15
C MET A 105 17.20 13.39 -5.10
N SER A 106 16.30 14.22 -4.60
CA SER A 106 15.15 14.74 -5.35
C SER A 106 14.92 16.21 -5.01
N SER A 107 14.35 16.93 -5.98
CA SER A 107 13.92 18.33 -5.81
C SER A 107 12.50 18.42 -5.22
N VAL A 108 11.73 17.32 -5.24
CA VAL A 108 10.32 17.28 -4.80
C VAL A 108 10.18 16.56 -3.47
N THR A 109 10.79 15.38 -3.31
CA THR A 109 10.84 14.70 -2.02
C THR A 109 12.08 15.14 -1.25
N PRO A 110 12.04 15.26 0.08
CA PRO A 110 13.21 15.66 0.86
C PRO A 110 14.38 14.73 0.55
N SER A 111 15.46 15.33 0.05
CA SER A 111 16.70 14.62 -0.19
C SER A 111 17.28 14.20 1.15
N GLY A 112 17.69 12.95 1.26
CA GLY A 112 18.09 12.40 2.53
C GLY A 112 18.68 11.02 2.40
N TYR A 113 19.43 10.67 3.44
CA TYR A 113 19.84 9.31 3.69
C TYR A 113 18.84 8.67 4.65
N ARG A 114 18.53 7.40 4.44
CA ARG A 114 17.69 6.62 5.31
C ARG A 114 18.31 5.25 5.54
N PHE A 115 18.47 4.91 6.80
CA PHE A 115 18.98 3.62 7.22
C PHE A 115 17.80 2.72 7.58
N GLY A 116 17.63 1.62 6.87
CA GLY A 116 16.62 0.60 7.12
C GLY A 116 17.24 -0.67 7.70
N ALA A 117 16.56 -1.29 8.66
CA ALA A 117 16.85 -2.63 9.13
C ALA A 117 15.57 -3.47 9.06
N THR A 118 15.72 -4.70 8.58
CA THR A 118 14.63 -5.68 8.50
C THR A 118 15.07 -6.96 9.19
N TYR A 119 14.30 -7.37 10.19
CA TYR A 119 14.43 -8.63 10.87
C TYR A 119 13.23 -9.52 10.57
N VAL A 120 13.49 -10.73 10.10
CA VAL A 120 12.50 -11.76 9.83
C VAL A 120 12.76 -12.91 10.80
N GLY A 121 11.77 -13.21 11.64
CA GLY A 121 11.87 -14.24 12.66
C GLY A 121 12.00 -15.66 12.11
N THR A 122 12.24 -16.61 13.01
CA THR A 122 12.43 -18.03 12.70
C THR A 122 11.14 -18.85 12.71
N LYS A 123 10.03 -18.30 13.23
CA LYS A 123 8.76 -19.01 13.33
C LYS A 123 8.06 -19.01 11.98
N GLN A 124 8.35 -20.03 11.18
CA GLN A 124 7.67 -20.32 9.93
C GLN A 124 6.40 -21.13 10.23
N MET A 125 5.24 -20.50 10.10
CA MET A 125 3.94 -21.17 10.24
C MET A 125 3.34 -21.54 8.88
N SER A 126 3.86 -20.94 7.79
CA SER A 126 3.52 -21.21 6.40
C SER A 126 4.82 -21.29 5.57
N PRO A 127 4.89 -22.12 4.50
CA PRO A 127 6.07 -22.22 3.64
C PRO A 127 6.53 -20.88 3.02
N SER A 128 5.65 -19.87 3.00
CA SER A 128 5.89 -18.55 2.40
C SER A 128 6.01 -17.39 3.40
N GLU A 129 5.70 -17.59 4.69
CA GLU A 129 5.62 -16.48 5.66
C GLU A 129 6.32 -16.83 6.99
N ALA A 130 7.35 -16.04 7.32
CA ALA A 130 8.10 -16.14 8.56
C ALA A 130 7.81 -14.93 9.46
N PHE A 131 7.48 -15.18 10.73
CA PHE A 131 7.12 -14.15 11.71
C PHE A 131 7.97 -14.25 12.98
N PRO A 132 8.11 -13.17 13.77
CA PRO A 132 7.71 -11.77 13.49
C PRO A 132 8.53 -11.14 12.37
N VAL A 133 7.95 -10.16 11.68
CA VAL A 133 8.68 -9.27 10.77
C VAL A 133 8.77 -7.90 11.43
N LEU A 134 9.99 -7.43 11.65
CA LEU A 134 10.28 -6.10 12.18
C LEU A 134 11.00 -5.33 11.08
N LEU A 135 10.44 -4.20 10.67
CA LEU A 135 11.08 -3.25 9.78
C LEU A 135 11.20 -1.92 10.54
N GLY A 136 12.36 -1.30 10.45
CA GLY A 136 12.55 0.05 10.96
C GLY A 136 13.42 0.83 10.00
N ASP A 137 13.03 2.06 9.69
CA ASP A 137 13.80 3.00 8.91
C ASP A 137 13.99 4.31 9.67
N ILE A 138 15.23 4.81 9.70
CA ILE A 138 15.59 6.02 10.41
C ILE A 138 16.35 6.99 9.50
N ASP A 139 15.95 8.24 9.56
CA ASP A 139 16.61 9.36 8.90
C ASP A 139 17.59 10.06 9.88
N PRO A 140 18.69 10.69 9.39
CA PRO A 140 19.63 11.45 10.22
C PRO A 140 19.00 12.57 11.07
N SER A 141 17.84 13.08 10.66
CA SER A 141 17.08 14.09 11.40
C SER A 141 16.30 13.52 12.59
N GLY A 142 16.38 12.21 12.84
CA GLY A 142 15.65 11.54 13.92
C GLY A 142 14.20 11.18 13.57
N ASN A 143 13.85 11.18 12.29
CA ASN A 143 12.56 10.63 11.85
C ASN A 143 12.70 9.11 11.80
N LEU A 144 11.84 8.40 12.52
CA LEU A 144 11.83 6.94 12.58
C LEU A 144 10.46 6.44 12.11
N ASN A 145 10.44 5.53 11.15
CA ASN A 145 9.27 4.72 10.87
C ASN A 145 9.57 3.28 11.30
N ALA A 146 8.64 2.65 12.00
CA ALA A 146 8.75 1.27 12.40
C ALA A 146 7.46 0.52 12.09
N HIS A 147 7.62 -0.68 11.52
CA HIS A 147 6.54 -1.60 11.16
C HIS A 147 6.83 -2.95 11.80
N ILE A 148 5.93 -3.41 12.64
CA ILE A 148 6.01 -4.66 13.37
C ILE A 148 4.81 -5.50 12.96
N VAL A 149 5.05 -6.63 12.31
CA VAL A 149 4.01 -7.59 11.95
C VAL A 149 4.26 -8.89 12.68
N HIS A 150 3.30 -9.28 13.51
CA HIS A 150 3.39 -10.50 14.30
C HIS A 150 2.10 -11.29 14.22
N GLN A 151 2.21 -12.57 13.87
CA GLN A 151 1.07 -13.47 13.87
C GLN A 151 0.88 -14.12 15.25
N ILE A 152 -0.15 -13.66 15.97
CA ILE A 152 -0.51 -14.15 17.31
C ILE A 152 -1.40 -15.40 17.14
N GLY A 153 -0.78 -16.53 16.81
CA GLY A 153 -1.48 -17.82 16.61
C GLY A 153 -1.60 -18.24 15.14
N GLN A 154 -2.52 -19.14 14.81
CA GLN A 154 -2.72 -19.59 13.43
C GLN A 154 -3.65 -18.68 12.61
N ARG A 155 -4.51 -17.90 13.28
CA ARG A 155 -5.62 -17.16 12.63
C ARG A 155 -5.61 -15.65 12.88
N VAL A 156 -4.79 -15.13 13.81
CA VAL A 156 -4.72 -13.69 14.12
C VAL A 156 -3.38 -13.12 13.70
N LYS A 157 -3.39 -12.07 12.88
CA LYS A 157 -2.23 -11.24 12.52
C LYS A 157 -2.35 -9.89 13.22
N ALA A 158 -1.34 -9.48 13.96
CA ALA A 158 -1.24 -8.14 14.54
C ALA A 158 -0.18 -7.33 13.77
N LYS A 159 -0.49 -6.07 13.50
CA LYS A 159 0.34 -5.12 12.77
C LYS A 159 0.42 -3.85 13.59
N TYR A 160 1.62 -3.38 13.87
CA TYR A 160 1.85 -2.14 14.56
C TYR A 160 2.77 -1.27 13.72
N VAL A 161 2.33 -0.07 13.40
CA VAL A 161 3.07 0.91 12.59
C VAL A 161 3.18 2.18 13.40
N THR A 162 4.39 2.69 13.57
CA THR A 162 4.62 3.96 14.26
C THR A 162 5.56 4.83 13.45
N GLN A 163 5.25 6.12 13.41
CA GLN A 163 6.06 7.16 12.81
C GLN A 163 6.36 8.23 13.86
N ILE A 164 7.64 8.40 14.14
CA ILE A 164 8.19 9.40 15.04
C ILE A 164 8.89 10.44 14.18
N GLN A 165 8.55 11.71 14.36
CA GLN A 165 9.19 12.82 13.66
C GLN A 165 9.44 13.95 14.66
N ASN A 166 10.64 14.55 14.60
CA ASN A 166 11.06 15.62 15.51
C ASN A 166 10.83 15.30 17.00
N SER A 167 11.17 14.08 17.43
CA SER A 167 10.98 13.59 18.81
C SER A 167 9.51 13.56 19.29
N LYS A 168 8.54 13.57 18.38
CA LYS A 168 7.12 13.40 18.68
C LYS A 168 6.54 12.21 17.91
N PHE A 169 5.63 11.49 18.54
CA PHE A 169 4.81 10.48 17.85
C PHE A 169 3.80 11.21 16.97
N VAL A 170 4.00 11.14 15.65
CA VAL A 170 3.12 11.81 14.68
C VAL A 170 2.02 10.88 14.23
N ALA A 171 2.35 9.60 14.02
CA ALA A 171 1.35 8.59 13.72
C ALA A 171 1.64 7.29 14.48
N ALA A 172 0.62 6.68 15.05
CA ALA A 172 0.67 5.36 15.65
C ALA A 172 -0.58 4.57 15.25
N GLN A 173 -0.38 3.47 14.55
CA GLN A 173 -1.44 2.61 14.03
C GLN A 173 -1.27 1.21 14.58
N PHE A 174 -2.33 0.67 15.15
CA PHE A 174 -2.42 -0.69 15.64
C PHE A 174 -3.54 -1.42 14.89
N GLY A 175 -3.18 -2.37 14.05
CA GLY A 175 -4.06 -3.25 13.31
C GLY A 175 -4.08 -4.66 13.87
N THR A 176 -5.26 -5.27 13.93
CA THR A 176 -5.43 -6.70 14.21
C THR A 176 -6.35 -7.29 13.16
N GLU A 177 -5.88 -8.31 12.46
CA GLU A 177 -6.59 -9.05 11.44
C GLU A 177 -6.85 -10.47 11.94
N TYR A 178 -8.09 -10.91 11.85
CA TYR A 178 -8.53 -12.26 12.13
C TYR A 178 -9.01 -12.92 10.85
N LYS A 179 -8.29 -13.96 10.42
CA LYS A 179 -8.68 -14.83 9.30
C LYS A 179 -9.52 -16.00 9.83
N GLY A 180 -10.81 -15.97 9.52
CA GLY A 180 -11.70 -17.11 9.62
C GLY A 180 -11.60 -18.01 8.38
N ASP A 181 -12.45 -19.05 8.34
CA ASP A 181 -12.49 -19.98 7.22
C ASP A 181 -13.16 -19.33 5.99
N ASP A 182 -14.32 -18.66 6.18
CA ASP A 182 -15.10 -18.01 5.09
C ASP A 182 -15.15 -16.48 5.20
N CYS A 183 -14.59 -15.91 6.27
CA CYS A 183 -14.60 -14.47 6.55
C CYS A 183 -13.27 -13.96 7.10
N THR A 184 -13.02 -12.67 6.91
CA THR A 184 -11.88 -11.94 7.45
C THR A 184 -12.36 -10.68 8.12
N LEU A 185 -11.95 -10.48 9.37
CA LEU A 185 -12.24 -9.29 10.15
C LEU A 185 -10.91 -8.57 10.40
N SER A 186 -10.82 -7.28 10.10
CA SER A 186 -9.68 -6.46 10.51
C SER A 186 -10.14 -5.24 11.30
N LEU A 187 -9.42 -4.93 12.37
CA LEU A 187 -9.65 -3.77 13.20
C LEU A 187 -8.37 -2.97 13.30
N THR A 188 -8.43 -1.71 12.91
CA THR A 188 -7.29 -0.79 12.87
C THR A 188 -7.60 0.43 13.70
N ALA A 189 -6.80 0.67 14.71
CA ALA A 189 -6.82 1.86 15.54
C ALA A 189 -5.67 2.78 15.11
N GLU A 190 -5.95 4.03 14.79
CA GLU A 190 -4.95 5.02 14.36
C GLU A 190 -5.03 6.26 15.24
N ASN A 191 -3.87 6.73 15.70
CA ASN A 191 -3.67 7.95 16.46
C ASN A 191 -4.59 8.07 17.69
N VAL A 192 -4.75 6.98 18.42
CA VAL A 192 -5.57 6.93 19.64
C VAL A 192 -4.84 7.67 20.76
N ASP A 193 -5.35 8.85 21.08
CA ASP A 193 -4.97 9.63 22.25
C ASP A 193 -6.09 9.53 23.30
N ILE A 194 -5.78 8.81 24.38
CA ILE A 194 -6.70 8.58 25.51
C ILE A 194 -6.94 9.88 26.28
N ILE A 195 -5.98 10.81 26.29
CA ILE A 195 -6.04 12.03 27.09
C ILE A 195 -6.90 13.09 26.40
N ASN A 196 -6.70 13.24 25.10
CA ASN A 196 -7.43 14.23 24.29
C ASN A 196 -8.73 13.69 23.69
N GLU A 197 -9.10 12.44 24.03
CA GLU A 197 -10.25 11.73 23.48
C GLU A 197 -10.33 11.87 21.96
N SER A 198 -9.23 11.54 21.28
CA SER A 198 -9.15 11.59 19.83
C SER A 198 -8.59 10.32 19.25
N GLY A 199 -9.11 9.88 18.12
CA GLY A 199 -8.58 8.73 17.42
C GLY A 199 -9.45 8.34 16.24
N ILE A 200 -8.92 7.42 15.43
CA ILE A 200 -9.62 6.83 14.31
C ILE A 200 -9.66 5.32 14.54
N PHE A 201 -10.84 4.74 14.46
CA PHE A 201 -11.04 3.30 14.45
C PHE A 201 -11.64 2.90 13.12
N VAL A 202 -11.00 1.97 12.43
CA VAL A 202 -11.46 1.42 11.17
C VAL A 202 -11.67 -0.07 11.35
N ALA A 203 -12.91 -0.51 11.19
CA ALA A 203 -13.27 -1.92 11.21
C ALA A 203 -13.64 -2.37 9.81
N HIS A 204 -13.02 -3.44 9.32
CA HIS A 204 -13.38 -4.07 8.06
C HIS A 204 -13.89 -5.48 8.31
N TYR A 205 -14.91 -5.84 7.56
CA TYR A 205 -15.45 -7.18 7.52
C TYR A 205 -15.59 -7.60 6.07
N LEU A 206 -15.03 -8.74 5.68
CA LEU A 206 -15.13 -9.28 4.32
C LEU A 206 -15.51 -10.76 4.40
N GLN A 207 -16.54 -11.16 3.67
CA GLN A 207 -17.06 -12.53 3.67
C GLN A 207 -17.24 -13.04 2.24
N ALA A 208 -16.79 -14.26 1.98
CA ALA A 208 -17.09 -14.96 0.73
C ALA A 208 -18.53 -15.47 0.76
N ILE A 209 -19.33 -15.06 -0.22
CA ILE A 209 -20.73 -15.51 -0.38
C ILE A 209 -20.81 -16.61 -1.44
N THR A 210 -20.04 -16.44 -2.50
CA THR A 210 -19.93 -17.36 -3.64
C THR A 210 -18.43 -17.61 -3.89
N PRO A 211 -18.01 -18.75 -4.49
CA PRO A 211 -16.60 -19.00 -4.78
C PRO A 211 -15.91 -17.89 -5.59
N SER A 212 -16.69 -17.10 -6.34
CA SER A 212 -16.20 -15.97 -7.13
C SER A 212 -16.56 -14.59 -6.55
N VAL A 213 -17.40 -14.50 -5.51
CA VAL A 213 -17.91 -13.21 -5.00
C VAL A 213 -17.69 -13.11 -3.50
N ALA A 214 -17.01 -12.06 -3.07
CA ALA A 214 -16.90 -11.67 -1.68
C ALA A 214 -17.49 -10.27 -1.48
N LEU A 215 -18.29 -10.09 -0.43
CA LEU A 215 -18.85 -8.81 -0.04
C LEU A 215 -18.35 -8.45 1.34
N GLY A 216 -18.19 -7.16 1.58
CA GLY A 216 -17.68 -6.64 2.82
C GLY A 216 -18.23 -5.27 3.16
N ALA A 217 -17.90 -4.83 4.37
CA ALA A 217 -18.20 -3.51 4.87
C ALA A 217 -16.98 -2.95 5.58
N GLU A 218 -16.80 -1.65 5.47
CA GLU A 218 -15.80 -0.87 6.16
C GLU A 218 -16.51 0.21 6.97
N LEU A 219 -16.24 0.25 8.27
CA LEU A 219 -16.72 1.26 9.19
C LEU A 219 -15.53 2.07 9.69
N ALA A 220 -15.42 3.31 9.25
CA ALA A 220 -14.45 4.27 9.75
C ALA A 220 -15.13 5.19 10.76
N TYR A 221 -14.74 5.07 12.02
CA TYR A 221 -15.19 5.89 13.13
C TYR A 221 -14.07 6.83 13.56
N GLN A 222 -14.25 8.12 13.34
CA GLN A 222 -13.32 9.15 13.76
C GLN A 222 -13.96 9.99 14.86
N TYR A 223 -13.27 10.08 16.00
CA TYR A 223 -13.68 10.92 17.12
C TYR A 223 -12.56 11.88 17.49
N GLY A 224 -12.92 13.10 17.89
CA GLY A 224 -11.96 14.08 18.37
C GLY A 224 -12.44 15.53 18.33
N PRO A 225 -11.77 16.42 19.08
CA PRO A 225 -12.13 17.84 19.16
C PRO A 225 -11.91 18.59 17.83
N SER A 226 -11.08 18.04 16.93
CA SER A 226 -10.81 18.57 15.59
C SER A 226 -11.90 18.27 14.57
N VAL A 227 -12.89 17.45 14.93
CA VAL A 227 -13.95 16.97 14.03
C VAL A 227 -15.23 17.76 14.26
N PRO A 228 -15.85 18.35 13.21
CA PRO A 228 -17.14 19.02 13.34
C PRO A 228 -18.20 18.05 13.90
N GLY A 229 -18.72 18.31 15.09
CA GLY A 229 -19.68 17.42 15.76
C GLY A 229 -19.08 16.35 16.68
N ARG A 230 -17.77 16.40 16.95
CA ARG A 230 -16.99 15.47 17.83
C ARG A 230 -16.87 14.02 17.36
N GLU A 231 -17.81 13.52 16.56
CA GLU A 231 -17.84 12.14 16.08
C GLU A 231 -18.32 12.09 14.63
N ILE A 232 -17.64 11.32 13.78
CA ILE A 232 -18.06 11.00 12.42
C ILE A 232 -17.90 9.49 12.21
N ALA A 233 -18.99 8.84 11.80
CA ALA A 233 -18.98 7.46 11.35
C ALA A 233 -19.25 7.42 9.84
N ILE A 234 -18.35 6.81 9.08
CA ILE A 234 -18.50 6.58 7.65
C ILE A 234 -18.59 5.07 7.42
N LEU A 235 -19.71 4.64 6.87
CA LEU A 235 -19.90 3.28 6.41
C LEU A 235 -19.65 3.21 4.91
N SER A 236 -18.87 2.22 4.50
CA SER A 236 -18.55 1.91 3.12
C SER A 236 -18.86 0.44 2.85
N ALA A 237 -19.43 0.15 1.70
CA ALA A 237 -19.63 -1.20 1.19
C ALA A 237 -18.46 -1.59 0.29
N ALA A 238 -18.03 -2.84 0.37
CA ALA A 238 -16.95 -3.39 -0.43
C ALA A 238 -17.43 -4.64 -1.17
N ALA A 239 -16.94 -4.83 -2.39
CA ALA A 239 -17.24 -6.00 -3.21
C ALA A 239 -15.99 -6.44 -3.96
N ARG A 240 -15.81 -7.76 -4.05
CA ARG A 240 -14.78 -8.42 -4.85
C ARG A 240 -15.43 -9.47 -5.71
N TYR A 241 -15.12 -9.44 -7.00
CA TYR A 241 -15.48 -10.47 -7.97
C TYR A 241 -14.20 -11.05 -8.55
N SER A 242 -13.97 -12.34 -8.34
CA SER A 242 -12.82 -13.08 -8.87
C SER A 242 -13.30 -14.00 -9.98
N GLY A 243 -13.04 -13.61 -11.22
CA GLY A 243 -13.17 -14.46 -12.40
C GLY A 243 -11.94 -15.34 -12.61
N SER A 244 -11.91 -16.10 -13.71
CA SER A 244 -10.79 -17.01 -14.02
C SER A 244 -9.47 -16.27 -14.28
N HIS A 245 -9.49 -15.16 -15.02
CA HIS A 245 -8.30 -14.37 -15.36
C HIS A 245 -8.44 -12.87 -15.05
N SER A 246 -9.54 -12.46 -14.42
CA SER A 246 -9.82 -11.07 -14.06
C SER A 246 -10.39 -10.97 -12.66
N ILE A 247 -10.05 -9.90 -11.96
CA ILE A 247 -10.53 -9.57 -10.63
C ILE A 247 -11.09 -8.16 -10.69
N VAL A 248 -12.31 -7.99 -10.21
CA VAL A 248 -12.96 -6.68 -10.07
C VAL A 248 -13.16 -6.43 -8.58
N SER A 249 -12.74 -5.28 -8.12
CA SER A 249 -12.88 -4.86 -6.73
C SER A 249 -13.49 -3.47 -6.70
N GLY A 250 -14.41 -3.25 -5.77
CA GLY A 250 -15.08 -1.97 -5.61
C GLY A 250 -15.31 -1.64 -4.14
N THR A 251 -15.08 -0.39 -3.78
CA THR A 251 -15.47 0.19 -2.49
C THR A 251 -16.36 1.40 -2.75
N LEU A 252 -17.55 1.40 -2.16
CA LEU A 252 -18.51 2.50 -2.24
C LEU A 252 -18.77 3.02 -0.83
N GLY A 253 -18.33 4.23 -0.54
CA GLY A 253 -18.60 4.92 0.71
C GLY A 253 -19.45 6.17 0.51
N GLY A 254 -19.93 6.74 1.60
CA GLY A 254 -20.67 8.02 1.55
C GLY A 254 -19.83 9.19 0.99
N ALA A 255 -18.50 9.10 1.05
CA ALA A 255 -17.58 10.14 0.58
C ALA A 255 -17.05 9.91 -0.84
N GLY A 256 -17.10 8.68 -1.36
CA GLY A 256 -16.51 8.37 -2.66
C GLY A 256 -16.70 6.93 -3.11
N LEU A 257 -16.36 6.69 -4.37
CA LEU A 257 -16.43 5.42 -5.07
C LEU A 257 -15.03 5.10 -5.60
N HIS A 258 -14.56 3.88 -5.32
CA HIS A 258 -13.27 3.39 -5.78
C HIS A 258 -13.45 2.03 -6.45
N ILE A 259 -13.22 1.95 -7.75
CA ILE A 259 -13.36 0.72 -8.54
C ILE A 259 -12.01 0.37 -9.15
N CYS A 260 -11.60 -0.89 -9.00
CA CYS A 260 -10.39 -1.44 -9.58
C CYS A 260 -10.73 -2.68 -10.41
N TYR A 261 -10.17 -2.74 -11.62
CA TYR A 261 -10.24 -3.88 -12.53
C TYR A 261 -8.82 -4.37 -12.81
N TYR A 262 -8.52 -5.59 -12.39
CA TYR A 262 -7.27 -6.27 -12.66
C TYR A 262 -7.51 -7.40 -13.66
N GLN A 263 -6.67 -7.50 -14.67
CA GLN A 263 -6.70 -8.61 -15.61
C GLN A 263 -5.31 -9.07 -15.98
N ARG A 264 -5.08 -10.38 -15.87
CA ARG A 264 -3.88 -11.02 -16.38
C ARG A 264 -4.12 -11.45 -17.82
N ALA A 265 -3.60 -10.68 -18.78
CA ALA A 265 -3.78 -10.96 -20.20
C ALA A 265 -2.83 -12.05 -20.72
N SER A 266 -1.62 -12.13 -20.16
CA SER A 266 -0.61 -13.13 -20.49
C SER A 266 0.26 -13.42 -19.27
N GLU A 267 1.16 -14.40 -19.37
CA GLU A 267 2.20 -14.62 -18.35
C GLU A 267 3.12 -13.39 -18.22
N GLN A 268 3.31 -12.65 -19.31
CA GLN A 268 4.17 -11.48 -19.39
C GLN A 268 3.43 -10.15 -19.22
N LEU A 269 2.10 -10.11 -19.43
CA LEU A 269 1.32 -8.86 -19.46
C LEU A 269 0.20 -8.87 -18.44
N GLN A 270 0.20 -7.86 -17.57
CA GLN A 270 -0.86 -7.58 -16.61
C GLN A 270 -1.42 -6.18 -16.84
N LEU A 271 -2.73 -6.04 -16.69
CA LEU A 271 -3.46 -4.80 -16.88
C LEU A 271 -4.22 -4.45 -15.60
N GLY A 272 -4.20 -3.18 -15.24
CA GLY A 272 -4.93 -2.62 -14.10
C GLY A 272 -5.66 -1.36 -14.54
N VAL A 273 -6.93 -1.22 -14.15
CA VAL A 273 -7.69 0.01 -14.35
C VAL A 273 -8.27 0.41 -13.00
N GLU A 274 -8.06 1.66 -12.61
CA GLU A 274 -8.52 2.24 -11.36
C GLU A 274 -9.40 3.44 -11.68
N LEU A 275 -10.57 3.52 -11.06
CA LEU A 275 -11.50 4.62 -11.15
C LEU A 275 -11.80 5.09 -9.73
N GLU A 276 -11.32 6.27 -9.40
CA GLU A 276 -11.57 6.94 -8.13
C GLU A 276 -12.51 8.12 -8.37
N THR A 277 -13.63 8.18 -7.65
CA THR A 277 -14.61 9.26 -7.73
C THR A 277 -14.89 9.77 -6.34
N ASN A 278 -14.62 11.05 -6.10
CA ASN A 278 -14.88 11.70 -4.83
C ASN A 278 -16.18 12.51 -4.96
N PHE A 279 -17.22 12.12 -4.23
CA PHE A 279 -18.52 12.79 -4.30
C PHE A 279 -18.51 14.18 -3.64
N ARG A 280 -17.58 14.42 -2.72
CA ARG A 280 -17.45 15.71 -2.03
C ARG A 280 -16.80 16.78 -2.92
N THR A 281 -15.73 16.42 -3.63
CA THR A 281 -15.05 17.34 -4.57
C THR A 281 -15.64 17.30 -5.98
N GLN A 282 -16.50 16.33 -6.27
CA GLN A 282 -17.05 16.05 -7.61
C GLN A 282 -15.96 15.78 -8.65
N GLU A 283 -14.83 15.23 -8.22
CA GLU A 283 -13.72 14.86 -9.09
C GLU A 283 -13.73 13.36 -9.34
N SER A 284 -13.49 12.98 -10.59
CA SER A 284 -13.35 11.58 -11.02
C SER A 284 -12.03 11.42 -11.76
N LEU A 285 -11.23 10.46 -11.32
CA LEU A 285 -9.93 10.13 -11.88
C LEU A 285 -9.96 8.69 -12.36
N ALA A 286 -9.77 8.50 -13.66
CA ALA A 286 -9.58 7.18 -14.25
C ALA A 286 -8.10 7.00 -14.59
N SER A 287 -7.51 5.90 -14.14
CA SER A 287 -6.10 5.55 -14.32
C SER A 287 -6.01 4.16 -14.93
N LEU A 288 -5.24 4.03 -16.00
CA LEU A 288 -4.96 2.76 -16.66
C LEU A 288 -3.47 2.46 -16.47
N GLY A 289 -3.18 1.34 -15.83
CA GLY A 289 -1.84 0.80 -15.59
C GLY A 289 -1.62 -0.50 -16.37
N TYR A 290 -0.38 -0.74 -16.78
CA TYR A 290 0.03 -2.02 -17.35
C TYR A 290 1.44 -2.38 -16.90
N GLN A 291 1.66 -3.67 -16.70
CA GLN A 291 2.96 -4.23 -16.34
C GLN A 291 3.34 -5.30 -17.36
N VAL A 292 4.52 -5.12 -17.94
CA VAL A 292 5.16 -6.06 -18.85
C VAL A 292 6.40 -6.63 -18.16
N ASP A 293 6.41 -7.93 -17.91
CA ASP A 293 7.56 -8.65 -17.39
C ASP A 293 8.18 -9.51 -18.48
N LEU A 294 9.45 -9.26 -18.79
CA LEU A 294 10.22 -9.94 -19.83
C LEU A 294 11.33 -10.76 -19.16
N PRO A 295 11.04 -12.02 -18.76
CA PRO A 295 12.00 -12.83 -18.00
C PRO A 295 13.26 -13.16 -18.79
N LYS A 296 13.19 -13.21 -20.13
CA LYS A 296 14.37 -13.45 -20.98
C LYS A 296 15.38 -12.30 -20.98
N ALA A 297 14.96 -11.10 -20.61
CA ALA A 297 15.77 -9.89 -20.63
C ALA A 297 15.95 -9.26 -19.23
N ASP A 298 15.48 -9.95 -18.18
CA ASP A 298 15.40 -9.47 -16.79
C ASP A 298 14.89 -8.02 -16.69
N LEU A 299 13.83 -7.74 -17.45
CA LEU A 299 13.27 -6.40 -17.63
C LEU A 299 11.83 -6.39 -17.17
N CYS A 300 11.50 -5.54 -16.20
CA CYS A 300 10.14 -5.24 -15.82
C CYS A 300 9.82 -3.80 -16.21
N PHE A 301 8.79 -3.63 -17.05
CA PHE A 301 8.31 -2.32 -17.46
C PHE A 301 6.89 -2.12 -16.93
N ARG A 302 6.65 -0.96 -16.31
CA ARG A 302 5.33 -0.57 -15.80
C ARG A 302 4.97 0.78 -16.38
N GLY A 303 3.79 0.90 -16.97
CA GLY A 303 3.27 2.15 -17.52
C GLY A 303 1.94 2.51 -16.90
N MET A 304 1.63 3.81 -16.85
CA MET A 304 0.31 4.32 -16.49
C MET A 304 -0.09 5.53 -17.32
N VAL A 305 -1.40 5.68 -17.51
CA VAL A 305 -2.03 6.83 -18.16
C VAL A 305 -3.30 7.19 -17.39
N ASN A 306 -3.42 8.46 -17.02
CA ASN A 306 -4.57 8.97 -16.27
C ASN A 306 -5.41 9.94 -17.09
N SER A 307 -6.70 10.07 -16.77
CA SER A 307 -7.66 10.99 -17.40
C SER A 307 -7.24 12.46 -17.35
N ASN A 308 -6.41 12.84 -16.36
CA ASN A 308 -5.83 14.18 -16.24
C ASN A 308 -4.69 14.45 -17.27
N GLY A 309 -4.46 13.55 -18.23
CA GLY A 309 -3.39 13.68 -19.23
C GLY A 309 -1.99 13.49 -18.65
N THR A 310 -1.87 12.79 -17.53
CA THR A 310 -0.58 12.40 -16.95
C THR A 310 -0.23 10.99 -17.42
N VAL A 311 0.96 10.84 -17.98
CA VAL A 311 1.54 9.58 -18.42
C VAL A 311 2.78 9.32 -17.57
N GLY A 312 2.95 8.09 -17.11
CA GLY A 312 4.11 7.70 -16.31
C GLY A 312 4.61 6.32 -16.69
N ALA A 313 5.90 6.10 -16.54
CA ALA A 313 6.49 4.78 -16.74
C ALA A 313 7.69 4.56 -15.83
N VAL A 314 7.89 3.30 -15.43
CA VAL A 314 9.06 2.83 -14.71
C VAL A 314 9.62 1.61 -15.44
N LEU A 315 10.90 1.63 -15.73
CA LEU A 315 11.65 0.55 -16.33
C LEU A 315 12.67 0.04 -15.32
N GLU A 316 12.49 -1.17 -14.82
CA GLU A 316 13.45 -1.87 -13.98
C GLU A 316 14.20 -2.90 -14.83
N LYS A 317 15.52 -2.83 -14.84
CA LYS A 317 16.40 -3.77 -15.53
C LYS A 317 17.42 -4.34 -14.57
N LYS A 318 17.42 -5.66 -14.39
CA LYS A 318 18.48 -6.34 -13.64
C LYS A 318 19.66 -6.61 -14.56
N LEU A 319 20.86 -6.26 -14.11
CA LEU A 319 22.09 -6.31 -14.89
C LEU A 319 22.94 -7.51 -14.48
N GLN A 320 22.63 -8.70 -15.00
CA GLN A 320 23.50 -9.86 -14.80
C GLN A 320 24.88 -9.62 -15.45
N PRO A 321 26.01 -10.07 -14.86
CA PRO A 321 26.16 -10.96 -13.70
C PRO A 321 26.28 -10.27 -12.32
N LEU A 322 26.17 -8.95 -12.24
CA LEU A 322 26.29 -8.22 -10.98
C LEU A 322 24.90 -8.06 -10.33
N PRO A 323 24.78 -8.03 -8.99
CA PRO A 323 23.50 -7.86 -8.29
C PRO A 323 23.00 -6.41 -8.34
N PHE A 324 23.06 -5.78 -9.53
CA PHE A 324 22.60 -4.42 -9.77
C PHE A 324 21.27 -4.43 -10.51
N SER A 325 20.33 -3.66 -10.01
CA SER A 325 19.07 -3.36 -10.70
C SER A 325 19.04 -1.87 -11.00
N PHE A 326 18.93 -1.52 -12.28
CA PHE A 326 18.78 -0.16 -12.74
C PHE A 326 17.29 0.15 -12.92
N GLU A 327 16.82 1.22 -12.31
CA GLU A 327 15.45 1.68 -12.37
C GLU A 327 15.42 3.04 -13.08
N LEU A 328 14.61 3.21 -14.12
CA LEU A 328 14.37 4.48 -14.78
C LEU A 328 12.90 4.83 -14.65
N SER A 329 12.61 5.94 -14.00
CA SER A 329 11.26 6.46 -13.78
C SER A 329 11.06 7.75 -14.57
N GLY A 330 9.90 7.92 -15.19
CA GLY A 330 9.55 9.16 -15.87
C GLY A 330 8.07 9.45 -15.79
N THR A 331 7.71 10.72 -15.56
CA THR A 331 6.33 11.21 -15.73
C THR A 331 6.27 12.44 -16.60
N LEU A 332 5.21 12.50 -17.39
CA LEU A 332 4.86 13.63 -18.24
C LEU A 332 3.40 13.99 -17.98
N ASN A 333 3.17 15.22 -17.53
CA ASN A 333 1.84 15.79 -17.46
C ASN A 333 1.62 16.70 -18.67
N HIS A 334 0.77 16.27 -19.62
CA HIS A 334 0.47 17.03 -20.83
C HIS A 334 -0.34 18.30 -20.56
N SER A 335 -1.20 18.30 -19.53
CA SER A 335 -2.02 19.46 -19.19
C SER A 335 -1.16 20.60 -18.61
N LYS A 336 -0.16 20.26 -17.78
CA LYS A 336 0.71 21.23 -17.11
C LYS A 336 2.07 21.42 -17.79
N ASN A 337 2.36 20.68 -18.86
CA ASN A 337 3.68 20.61 -19.51
C ASN A 337 4.84 20.40 -18.52
N GLN A 338 4.64 19.52 -17.53
CA GLN A 338 5.65 19.19 -16.53
C GLN A 338 6.19 17.79 -16.80
N PHE A 339 7.51 17.70 -16.95
CA PHE A 339 8.23 16.45 -17.08
C PHE A 339 9.12 16.23 -15.86
N ARG A 340 9.10 15.02 -15.32
CA ARG A 340 9.94 14.60 -14.19
C ARG A 340 10.62 13.29 -14.57
N LEU A 341 11.92 13.22 -14.31
CA LEU A 341 12.74 12.04 -14.57
C LEU A 341 13.41 11.61 -13.27
N GLY A 342 13.46 10.32 -13.04
CA GLY A 342 14.21 9.71 -11.95
C GLY A 342 15.06 8.55 -12.44
N CYS A 343 16.24 8.40 -11.86
CA CYS A 343 17.10 7.23 -12.06
C CYS A 343 17.42 6.60 -10.71
N GLY A 344 17.31 5.29 -10.65
CA GLY A 344 17.48 4.48 -9.46
C GLY A 344 18.53 3.42 -9.71
N ILE A 345 19.39 3.18 -8.73
CA ILE A 345 20.24 2.00 -8.70
C ILE A 345 19.97 1.28 -7.40
N THR A 346 19.58 0.02 -7.51
CA THR A 346 19.40 -0.88 -6.39
C THR A 346 20.50 -1.93 -6.42
N ILE A 347 21.27 -2.00 -5.35
CA ILE A 347 22.36 -2.95 -5.14
C ILE A 347 21.86 -3.94 -4.09
N ALA A 348 21.86 -5.24 -4.42
CA ALA A 348 21.47 -6.32 -3.51
C ALA A 348 22.67 -7.12 -2.98
#